data_AF-N4XFU7-F1
#
_entry.id   AF-N4XFU7-F1
#
_cell.length_a   1.000
_cell.length_b   1.000
_cell.length_c   1.000
_cell.angle_alpha   90.00
_cell.angle_beta   90.00
_cell.angle_gamma   90.00
#
_symmetry.space_group_name_H-M   'P 1'
#
loop_
_entity.id
_entity.type
_entity.pdbx_description
1 polymer ?
#
loop_
_entity_poly.entity_id
_entity_poly.type
_entity_poly.pdbx_seq_one_letter_code
_entity_poly.pdbx_strand_id
1 'polypeptide(L)'
;MSQQQVIHAYRHLYRHSLRAIQFSKPARYTLRDRLRLAFRRGSASDFEPQKVHNTLEFLQYATRENGLEHKIVKNLLFVWWLQSHGGHGKHKAKTLTRDELEIKTTAYDVFNHNICMLNESMGLCLPAMTLRDPR
;
A
#
# COMPACT_ATOMS: atom_id res chain seq x y z
N MET A 1 -7.31 22.72 -1.82
CA MET A 1 -6.40 22.18 -0.79
C MET A 1 -5.00 22.71 -1.05
N SER A 2 -4.21 23.04 -0.02
CA SER A 2 -2.86 23.55 -0.24
C SER A 2 -1.88 22.40 -0.51
N GLN A 3 -0.95 22.57 -1.46
CA GLN A 3 0.08 21.58 -1.78
C GLN A 3 0.89 21.16 -0.54
N GLN A 4 1.04 22.10 0.41
CA GLN A 4 1.71 21.86 1.70
C GLN A 4 1.00 20.79 2.53
N GLN A 5 -0.34 20.79 2.61
CA GLN A 5 -1.10 19.79 3.38
C GLN A 5 -0.86 18.37 2.88
N VAL A 6 -0.82 18.19 1.55
CA VAL A 6 -0.53 16.88 0.93
C VAL A 6 0.89 16.41 1.27
N ILE A 7 1.88 17.31 1.22
CA ILE A 7 3.27 17.00 1.60
C ILE A 7 3.37 16.62 3.09
N HIS A 8 2.67 17.35 3.96
CA HIS A 8 2.63 17.03 5.39
C HIS A 8 2.01 15.66 5.63
N ALA A 9 0.87 15.36 5.01
CA ALA A 9 0.22 14.05 5.10
C ALA A 9 1.14 12.92 4.66
N TYR A 10 1.82 13.04 3.51
CA TYR A 10 2.83 12.08 3.06
C TYR A 10 3.91 11.86 4.13
N ARG A 11 4.46 12.93 4.69
CA ARG A 11 5.53 12.85 5.70
C ARG A 11 5.05 12.18 6.99
N HIS A 12 3.84 12.50 7.46
CA HIS A 12 3.27 11.89 8.66
C HIS A 12 2.99 10.40 8.45
N LEU A 13 2.29 10.05 7.37
CA LEU A 13 2.00 8.66 7.04
C LEU A 13 3.28 7.84 6.90
N TYR A 14 4.29 8.38 6.23
CA TYR A 14 5.58 7.69 6.07
C TYR A 14 6.26 7.42 7.42
N ARG A 15 6.35 8.43 8.29
CA ARG A 15 7.00 8.28 9.61
C ARG A 15 6.25 7.32 10.53
N HIS A 16 4.92 7.41 10.58
CA HIS A 16 4.10 6.51 11.41
C HIS A 16 4.16 5.08 10.88
N SER A 17 4.09 4.90 9.57
CA SER A 17 4.19 3.57 8.95
C SER A 17 5.54 2.92 9.24
N LEU A 18 6.65 3.67 9.19
CA LEU A 18 7.98 3.14 9.53
C LEU A 18 8.06 2.64 10.98
N ARG A 19 7.43 3.36 11.91
CA ARG A 19 7.35 2.95 13.33
C ARG A 19 6.50 1.69 13.50
N ALA A 20 5.34 1.62 12.85
CA ALA A 20 4.45 0.46 12.89
C ALA A 20 5.14 -0.84 12.44
N ILE A 21 6.07 -0.74 11.48
CA ILE A 21 6.82 -1.89 10.95
C ILE A 21 8.18 -2.08 11.62
N GLN A 22 8.49 -1.31 12.66
CA GLN A 22 9.75 -1.32 13.39
C GLN A 22 10.98 -1.19 12.48
N PHE A 23 10.85 -0.40 11.39
CA PHE A 23 11.91 -0.20 10.39
C PHE A 23 12.49 -1.50 9.79
N SER A 24 11.72 -2.59 9.80
CA SER A 24 12.16 -3.91 9.33
C SER A 24 12.47 -3.93 7.83
N LYS A 25 13.44 -4.78 7.45
CA LYS A 25 13.75 -5.11 6.06
C LYS A 25 13.05 -6.43 5.69
N PRO A 26 12.47 -6.58 4.48
CA PRO A 26 12.41 -5.62 3.37
C PRO A 26 11.25 -4.61 3.47
N ALA A 27 10.36 -4.75 4.46
CA ALA A 27 9.11 -4.00 4.60
C ALA A 27 9.25 -2.47 4.43
N ARG A 28 10.30 -1.86 4.99
CA ARG A 28 10.53 -0.41 4.89
C ARG A 28 10.71 0.09 3.45
N TYR A 29 11.28 -0.73 2.58
CA TYR A 29 11.50 -0.38 1.17
C TYR A 29 10.19 -0.52 0.40
N THR A 30 9.50 -1.66 0.56
CA THR A 30 8.17 -1.90 -0.02
C THR A 30 7.18 -0.79 0.35
N LEU A 31 7.14 -0.42 1.64
CA LEU A 31 6.29 0.66 2.15
C LEU A 31 6.60 1.99 1.47
N ARG A 32 7.88 2.37 1.43
CA ARG A 32 8.31 3.64 0.84
C ARG A 32 7.90 3.73 -0.62
N ASP A 33 8.15 2.66 -1.38
CA ASP A 33 7.94 2.65 -2.82
C ASP A 33 6.44 2.66 -3.13
N ARG A 34 5.63 1.95 -2.34
CA ARG A 34 4.16 1.96 -2.44
C ARG A 34 3.55 3.30 -2.06
N LEU A 35 3.98 3.89 -0.96
CA LEU A 35 3.47 5.20 -0.52
C LEU A 35 3.84 6.29 -1.53
N ARG A 36 5.06 6.26 -2.07
CA ARG A 36 5.48 7.18 -3.14
C ARG A 36 4.64 7.01 -4.40
N LEU A 37 4.40 5.78 -4.82
CA LEU A 37 3.56 5.50 -5.98
C LEU A 37 2.13 6.04 -5.75
N ALA A 38 1.59 5.82 -4.55
CA ALA A 38 0.25 6.29 -4.20
C ALA A 38 0.11 7.81 -4.30
N PHE A 39 1.04 8.55 -3.70
CA PHE A 39 1.04 10.02 -3.74
C PHE A 39 1.41 10.60 -5.11
N ARG A 40 2.10 9.84 -5.98
CA ARG A 40 2.42 10.26 -7.36
C ARG A 40 1.27 10.04 -8.32
N ARG A 41 0.52 8.95 -8.16
CA ARG A 41 -0.64 8.61 -9.01
C ARG A 41 -1.94 9.28 -8.53
N GLY A 42 -2.07 9.51 -7.23
CA GLY A 42 -3.23 10.17 -6.63
C GLY A 42 -3.28 11.66 -7.01
N SER A 43 -4.49 12.22 -7.02
CA SER A 43 -4.73 13.63 -7.26
C SER A 43 -4.85 14.40 -5.94
N ALA A 44 -4.62 15.72 -5.98
CA ALA A 44 -4.84 16.58 -4.81
C ALA A 44 -6.33 16.67 -4.41
N SER A 45 -7.26 16.35 -5.32
CA SER A 45 -8.69 16.26 -5.05
C SER A 45 -9.07 15.02 -4.23
N ASP A 46 -8.27 13.96 -4.28
CA ASP A 46 -8.52 12.74 -3.48
C ASP A 46 -8.07 12.89 -2.02
N PHE A 47 -7.52 14.04 -1.66
CA PHE A 47 -7.00 14.31 -0.33
C PHE A 47 -8.13 14.57 0.67
N GLU A 48 -8.32 13.62 1.58
CA GLU A 48 -9.26 13.74 2.70
C GLU A 48 -8.50 13.78 4.04
N PRO A 49 -8.47 14.94 4.75
CA PRO A 49 -7.75 15.07 6.01
C PRO A 49 -8.17 14.06 7.08
N GLN A 50 -9.47 13.76 7.16
CA GLN A 50 -10.01 12.83 8.13
C GLN A 50 -9.48 11.41 7.90
N LYS A 51 -9.42 10.95 6.63
CA LYS A 51 -8.89 9.63 6.32
C LYS A 51 -7.40 9.50 6.67
N VAL A 52 -6.64 10.58 6.47
CA VAL A 52 -5.24 10.64 6.90
C VAL A 52 -5.13 10.53 8.41
N HIS A 53 -5.95 11.26 9.17
CA HIS A 53 -5.96 11.20 10.63
C HIS A 53 -6.28 9.79 11.15
N ASN A 54 -7.38 9.18 10.67
CA ASN A 54 -7.76 7.81 11.04
C ASN A 54 -6.64 6.81 10.70
N THR A 55 -5.97 6.98 9.57
CA THR A 55 -4.84 6.14 9.18
C THR A 55 -3.63 6.32 10.10
N LEU A 56 -3.36 7.53 10.58
CA LEU A 56 -2.30 7.78 11.55
C LEU A 56 -2.58 7.12 12.90
N GLU A 57 -3.83 7.15 13.36
CA GLU A 57 -4.27 6.44 14.57
C GLU A 57 -4.14 4.92 14.38
N PHE A 58 -4.64 4.37 13.27
CA PHE A 58 -4.50 2.95 12.93
C PHE A 58 -3.04 2.48 12.97
N LEU A 59 -2.12 3.27 12.39
CA LEU A 59 -0.68 2.97 12.42
C LEU A 59 -0.07 3.12 13.82
N GLN A 60 -0.61 4.02 14.65
CA GLN A 60 -0.20 4.17 16.03
C GLN A 60 -0.59 2.94 16.87
N TYR A 61 -1.81 2.42 16.70
CA TYR A 61 -2.23 1.16 17.32
C TYR A 61 -1.36 -0.01 16.87
N ALA A 62 -1.07 -0.11 15.56
CA ALA A 62 -0.14 -1.12 15.01
C ALA A 62 1.29 -1.05 15.58
N THR A 63 1.69 0.09 16.16
CA THR A 63 2.98 0.27 16.82
C THR A 63 2.93 -0.14 18.30
N ARG A 64 1.81 0.15 18.98
CA ARG A 64 1.65 -0.05 20.43
C ARG A 64 1.42 -1.51 20.79
N GLU A 65 0.63 -2.22 19.98
CA GLU A 65 0.19 -3.57 20.29
C GLU A 65 0.43 -4.50 19.09
N ASN A 66 0.66 -5.79 19.38
CA ASN A 66 0.66 -6.84 18.36
C ASN A 66 -0.78 -7.29 18.04
N GLY A 67 -1.64 -6.30 17.79
CA GLY A 67 -3.06 -6.45 17.53
C GLY A 67 -3.39 -6.78 16.08
N LEU A 68 -4.65 -6.57 15.70
CA LEU A 68 -5.11 -6.79 14.33
C LEU A 68 -4.47 -5.80 13.36
N GLU A 69 -4.33 -4.54 13.75
CA GLU A 69 -3.72 -3.47 12.96
C GLU A 69 -2.28 -3.82 12.58
N HIS A 70 -1.50 -4.32 13.54
CA HIS A 70 -0.13 -4.79 13.29
C HIS A 70 -0.11 -5.94 12.28
N LYS A 71 -0.98 -6.94 12.45
CA LYS A 71 -1.09 -8.09 11.54
C LYS A 71 -1.53 -7.67 10.14
N ILE A 72 -2.48 -6.73 10.03
CA ILE A 72 -2.95 -6.18 8.76
C ILE A 72 -1.80 -5.47 8.04
N VAL A 73 -1.09 -4.55 8.70
CA VAL A 73 0.05 -3.83 8.11
C VAL A 73 1.13 -4.80 7.66
N LYS A 74 1.46 -5.80 8.48
CA LYS A 74 2.45 -6.83 8.15
C LYS A 74 2.05 -7.64 6.92
N ASN A 75 0.80 -8.12 6.86
CA ASN A 75 0.30 -8.91 5.74
C ASN A 75 0.24 -8.08 4.45
N LEU A 76 -0.20 -6.84 4.54
CA LEU A 76 -0.27 -5.92 3.41
C LEU A 76 1.12 -5.67 2.81
N LEU A 77 2.14 -5.48 3.66
CA LEU A 77 3.52 -5.32 3.19
C LEU A 77 4.12 -6.60 2.62
N PHE A 78 3.75 -7.76 3.18
CA PHE A 78 4.16 -9.05 2.64
C PHE A 78 3.59 -9.27 1.23
N VAL A 79 2.29 -9.02 1.03
CA VAL A 79 1.63 -9.13 -0.28
C VAL A 79 2.20 -8.13 -1.28
N TRP A 80 2.40 -6.87 -0.88
CA TRP A 80 3.03 -5.88 -1.76
C TRP A 80 4.46 -6.24 -2.13
N TRP A 81 5.22 -6.79 -1.18
CA TRP A 81 6.58 -7.25 -1.44
C TRP A 81 6.57 -8.40 -2.45
N LEU A 82 5.66 -9.37 -2.27
CA LEU A 82 5.46 -10.47 -3.22
C LEU A 82 5.00 -9.97 -4.59
N GLN A 83 4.12 -8.97 -4.67
CA GLN A 83 3.70 -8.40 -5.94
C GLN A 83 4.88 -7.73 -6.67
N SER A 84 5.77 -7.06 -5.93
CA SER A 84 6.96 -6.42 -6.51
C SER A 84 8.10 -7.39 -6.82
N HIS A 85 8.30 -8.46 -6.04
CA HIS A 85 9.45 -9.37 -6.15
C HIS A 85 9.09 -10.73 -6.78
N GLY A 86 7.82 -11.14 -6.75
CA GLY A 86 7.30 -12.39 -7.29
C GLY A 86 7.30 -12.47 -8.81
N GLY A 87 7.75 -11.42 -9.50
CA GLY A 87 8.09 -11.44 -10.93
C GLY A 87 9.60 -11.42 -11.22
N HIS A 88 10.47 -11.27 -10.20
CA HIS A 88 11.92 -11.07 -10.36
C HIS A 88 12.78 -12.30 -10.03
N GLY A 89 12.17 -13.45 -9.71
CA GLY A 89 12.83 -14.70 -10.08
C GLY A 89 13.14 -14.59 -11.57
N LYS A 90 14.39 -14.81 -11.98
CA LYS A 90 14.85 -14.75 -13.38
C LYS A 90 14.04 -15.72 -14.24
N HIS A 91 12.78 -15.42 -14.50
CA HIS A 91 12.04 -16.01 -15.59
C HIS A 91 12.72 -15.41 -16.81
N LYS A 92 13.57 -16.23 -17.44
CA LYS A 92 13.97 -16.03 -18.84
C LYS A 92 12.74 -15.47 -19.56
N ALA A 93 12.90 -14.38 -20.31
CA ALA A 93 11.84 -13.73 -21.05
C ALA A 93 11.02 -14.79 -21.82
N LYS A 94 9.98 -15.30 -21.18
CA LYS A 94 9.07 -16.28 -21.73
C LYS A 94 7.84 -15.45 -22.00
N THR A 95 7.48 -15.36 -23.27
CA THR A 95 6.21 -14.78 -23.67
C THR A 95 5.12 -15.50 -22.90
N LEU A 96 4.51 -14.78 -21.96
CA LEU A 96 3.39 -15.31 -21.19
C LEU A 96 2.23 -15.54 -22.15
N THR A 97 1.51 -16.64 -21.98
CA THR A 97 0.26 -16.81 -22.70
C THR A 97 -0.74 -15.72 -22.28
N ARG A 98 -1.76 -15.49 -23.11
CA ARG A 98 -2.83 -14.54 -22.77
C ARG A 98 -3.46 -14.88 -21.41
N ASP A 99 -3.72 -16.16 -21.15
CA ASP A 99 -4.31 -16.64 -19.91
C ASP A 99 -3.36 -16.43 -18.71
N GLU A 100 -2.05 -16.68 -18.86
CA GLU A 100 -1.07 -16.41 -17.81
C GLU A 100 -0.96 -14.91 -17.49
N LEU A 101 -1.11 -14.05 -18.51
CA LEU A 101 -1.14 -12.60 -18.34
C LEU A 101 -2.41 -12.15 -17.63
N GLU A 102 -3.58 -12.68 -18.01
CA GLU A 102 -4.85 -12.40 -17.36
C GLU A 102 -4.82 -12.82 -15.89
N ILE A 103 -4.34 -14.02 -15.56
CA ILE A 103 -4.18 -14.52 -14.19
C ILE A 103 -3.26 -13.62 -13.37
N LYS A 104 -2.08 -13.24 -13.90
CA LYS A 104 -1.16 -12.33 -13.19
C LYS A 104 -1.78 -10.97 -12.92
N THR A 105 -2.63 -10.49 -13.84
CA THR A 105 -3.29 -9.19 -13.72
C THR A 105 -4.38 -9.25 -12.65
N THR A 106 -5.17 -10.33 -12.60
CA THR A 106 -6.33 -10.45 -11.71
C THR A 106 -5.99 -11.05 -10.33
N ALA A 107 -4.82 -11.66 -10.15
CA ALA A 107 -4.43 -12.36 -8.92
C ALA A 107 -4.57 -11.53 -7.63
N TYR A 108 -4.42 -10.21 -7.72
CA TYR A 108 -4.51 -9.30 -6.57
C TYR A 108 -5.79 -8.46 -6.55
N ASP A 109 -6.75 -8.68 -7.45
CA ASP A 109 -7.97 -7.87 -7.52
C ASP A 109 -8.81 -7.98 -6.25
N VAL A 110 -9.05 -9.20 -5.76
CA VAL A 110 -9.79 -9.44 -4.50
C VAL A 110 -9.07 -8.81 -3.32
N PHE A 111 -7.75 -8.91 -3.27
CA PHE A 111 -6.94 -8.30 -2.22
C PHE A 111 -7.07 -6.76 -2.23
N ASN A 112 -6.96 -6.13 -3.40
CA ASN A 112 -7.10 -4.68 -3.52
C ASN A 112 -8.53 -4.22 -3.22
N HIS A 113 -9.54 -4.98 -3.64
CA HIS A 113 -10.93 -4.71 -3.30
C HIS A 113 -11.15 -4.75 -1.78
N ASN A 114 -10.59 -5.75 -1.08
CA ASN A 114 -10.67 -5.81 0.38
C ASN A 114 -10.01 -4.61 1.06
N ILE A 115 -8.91 -4.09 0.52
CA ILE A 115 -8.30 -2.84 1.02
C ILE A 115 -9.24 -1.66 0.79
N CYS A 116 -9.91 -1.56 -0.37
CA CYS A 116 -10.92 -0.52 -0.60
C CYS A 116 -12.05 -0.61 0.41
N MET A 117 -12.61 -1.79 0.64
CA MET A 117 -13.68 -2.01 1.63
C MET A 117 -13.23 -1.67 3.05
N LEU A 118 -11.97 -1.98 3.40
CA LEU A 118 -11.39 -1.60 4.69
C LEU A 118 -11.26 -0.08 4.81
N ASN A 119 -10.78 0.58 3.76
CA ASN A 119 -10.67 2.04 3.71
C ASN A 119 -12.04 2.71 3.82
N GLU A 120 -13.07 2.17 3.17
CA GLU A 120 -14.43 2.70 3.24
C GLU A 120 -15.04 2.51 4.63
N SER A 121 -14.92 1.32 5.22
CA SER A 121 -15.52 1.01 6.52
C SER A 121 -14.87 1.72 7.71
N MET A 122 -13.55 1.91 7.69
CA MET A 122 -12.80 2.56 8.77
C MET A 122 -12.40 4.01 8.44
N GLY A 123 -12.75 4.51 7.25
CA GLY A 123 -12.32 5.82 6.77
C GLY A 123 -10.79 5.91 6.72
N LEU A 124 -10.11 4.93 6.13
CA LEU A 124 -8.65 4.91 5.98
C LEU A 124 -8.23 5.31 4.56
N CYS A 125 -6.94 5.59 4.38
CA CYS A 125 -6.34 5.89 3.08
C CYS A 125 -5.16 4.97 2.75
N LEU A 126 -5.31 3.66 3.01
CA LEU A 126 -4.29 2.67 2.65
C LEU A 126 -4.20 2.50 1.12
N PRO A 127 -2.99 2.40 0.53
CA PRO A 127 -2.83 2.20 -0.91
C PRO A 127 -3.48 0.90 -1.45
N ALA A 128 -4.65 1.01 -2.07
CA ALA A 128 -5.29 -0.07 -2.81
C ALA A 128 -4.94 0.04 -4.31
N MET A 129 -3.70 -0.27 -4.68
CA MET A 129 -3.27 -0.20 -6.08
C MET A 129 -2.98 -1.57 -6.65
N THR A 130 -3.80 -1.99 -7.61
CA THR A 130 -3.37 -2.94 -8.63
C THR A 130 -2.27 -2.25 -9.42
N LEU A 131 -1.08 -2.87 -9.50
CA LEU A 131 -0.15 -2.55 -10.58
C LEU A 131 -0.76 -3.13 -11.87
N ARG A 132 -1.88 -2.56 -12.33
CA ARG A 132 -2.21 -2.61 -13.75
C ARG A 132 -1.12 -1.76 -14.37
N ASP A 133 -0.13 -2.39 -14.99
CA ASP A 133 0.76 -1.66 -15.88
C ASP A 133 -0.15 -1.07 -16.97
N PRO A 134 -0.33 0.27 -17.04
CA PRO A 134 -0.76 0.83 -18.29
C PRO A 134 0.43 0.58 -19.23
N ARG A 135 0.17 -0.23 -20.26
CA ARG A 135 1.08 -0.37 -21.39
C ARG A 135 1.56 1.00 -21.88
#